data_AF-A0A2W6UM61-F1
#
_entry.id   AF-A0A2W6UM61-F1
#
_cell.length_a   1.000
_cell.length_b   1.000
_cell.length_c   1.000
_cell.angle_alpha   90.00
_cell.angle_beta   90.00
_cell.angle_gamma   90.00
#
_symmetry.space_group_name_H-M   'P 1'
#
loop_
_entity.id
_entity.type
_entity.pdbx_description
1 polymer ?
#
loop_
_entity_poly.entity_id
_entity_poly.type
_entity_poly.pdbx_seq_one_letter_code
_entity_poly.pdbx_strand_id
1 'polypeptide(L)'
;MNAQTATIEIERPGIQPLGQWMRTLVDYVRSGKPDLTNRQMALMMTVYIGSGPHTVRGLAEELHVSKPVITRALNKLSALGYLRRERDAADRRNIFITRTSKGAEFLDAFHHFIAGTARDERQSRPAADRSA
;
A
#
# COMPACT_ATOMS: atom_id res chain seq x y z
N MET A 1 7.56 7.10 -51.32
CA MET A 1 8.45 6.47 -50.33
C MET A 1 7.71 6.50 -48.99
N ASN A 2 6.84 5.52 -48.76
CA ASN A 2 5.93 5.54 -47.62
C ASN A 2 6.56 4.73 -46.48
N ALA A 3 6.92 5.42 -45.41
CA ALA A 3 7.31 4.80 -44.16
C ALA A 3 6.12 3.98 -43.65
N GLN A 4 6.22 2.65 -43.81
CA GLN A 4 5.37 1.71 -43.10
C GLN A 4 5.62 1.92 -41.62
N THR A 5 4.70 2.60 -40.94
CA THR A 5 4.61 2.55 -39.48
C THR A 5 4.24 1.11 -39.13
N ALA A 6 5.27 0.29 -38.92
CA ALA A 6 5.12 -1.02 -38.33
C ALA A 6 4.53 -0.82 -36.94
N THR A 7 3.22 -1.00 -36.83
CA THR A 7 2.56 -1.18 -35.54
C THR A 7 3.16 -2.45 -34.99
N ILE A 8 4.08 -2.29 -34.03
CA ILE A 8 4.67 -3.42 -33.34
C ILE A 8 3.54 -4.01 -32.50
N GLU A 9 2.83 -4.99 -33.05
CA GLU A 9 1.95 -5.86 -32.29
C GLU A 9 2.84 -6.70 -31.37
N ILE A 10 3.11 -6.16 -30.19
CA ILE A 10 3.80 -6.92 -29.16
C ILE A 10 2.76 -7.87 -28.58
N GLU A 11 2.72 -9.11 -29.08
CA GLU A 11 2.11 -10.22 -28.35
C GLU A 11 2.82 -10.35 -27.00
N ARG A 12 2.25 -9.75 -25.96
CA ARG A 12 2.78 -9.79 -24.58
C ARG A 12 1.90 -10.71 -23.72
N PRO A 13 2.21 -12.01 -23.65
CA PRO A 13 1.64 -12.85 -22.61
C PRO A 13 1.97 -12.22 -21.23
N GLY A 14 0.93 -11.86 -20.46
CA GLY A 14 1.05 -11.15 -19.18
C GLY A 14 0.38 -9.77 -19.10
N ILE A 15 -0.24 -9.27 -20.18
CA ILE A 15 -1.00 -8.00 -20.13
C ILE A 15 -2.19 -8.07 -19.17
N GLN A 16 -2.86 -9.22 -19.02
CA GLN A 16 -4.04 -9.30 -18.16
C GLN A 16 -3.76 -9.02 -16.67
N PRO A 17 -2.80 -9.70 -16.00
CA PRO A 17 -2.45 -9.39 -14.62
C PRO A 17 -1.97 -7.94 -14.44
N LEU A 18 -1.18 -7.42 -15.38
CA LEU A 18 -0.73 -6.03 -15.34
C LEU A 18 -1.87 -5.03 -15.54
N GLY A 19 -2.85 -5.37 -16.39
CA GLY A 19 -4.05 -4.56 -16.60
C GLY A 19 -4.92 -4.49 -15.36
N GLN A 20 -5.06 -5.59 -14.61
CA GLN A 20 -5.74 -5.59 -13.31
C GLN A 20 -4.98 -4.73 -12.29
N TRP A 21 -3.66 -4.92 -12.17
CA TRP A 21 -2.84 -4.12 -11.26
C TRP A 21 -2.89 -2.62 -11.59
N MET A 22 -2.85 -2.27 -12.87
CA MET A 22 -2.98 -0.89 -13.33
C MET A 22 -4.33 -0.30 -12.90
N ARG A 23 -5.45 -1.02 -13.08
CA ARG A 23 -6.77 -0.55 -12.61
C ARG A 23 -6.80 -0.33 -11.11
N THR A 24 -6.30 -1.27 -10.32
CA THR A 24 -6.18 -1.14 -8.86
C THR A 24 -5.44 0.15 -8.48
N LEU A 25 -4.29 0.42 -9.11
CA LEU A 25 -3.51 1.63 -8.82
C LEU A 25 -4.26 2.91 -9.21
N VAL A 26 -4.90 2.92 -10.38
CA VAL A 26 -5.68 4.08 -10.85
C VAL A 26 -6.88 4.35 -9.93
N ASP A 27 -7.61 3.32 -9.53
CA ASP A 27 -8.77 3.46 -8.64
C ASP A 27 -8.35 3.88 -7.24
N TYR A 28 -7.24 3.34 -6.74
CA TYR A 28 -6.65 3.77 -5.47
C TYR A 28 -6.28 5.26 -5.49
N VAL A 29 -5.56 5.72 -6.51
CA VAL A 29 -5.21 7.15 -6.68
C VAL A 29 -6.48 8.02 -6.80
N ARG A 30 -7.50 7.52 -7.48
CA ARG A 30 -8.80 8.20 -7.60
C ARG A 30 -9.65 8.14 -6.33
N SER A 31 -9.31 7.34 -5.33
CA SER A 31 -10.08 7.30 -4.08
C SER A 31 -9.83 8.50 -3.16
N GLY A 32 -8.69 9.20 -3.32
CA GLY A 32 -8.28 10.27 -2.41
C GLY A 32 -7.81 9.78 -1.04
N LYS A 33 -7.61 8.46 -0.85
CA LYS A 33 -6.95 7.90 0.34
C LYS A 33 -5.49 8.37 0.40
N PRO A 34 -4.85 8.35 1.60
CA PRO A 34 -3.47 8.82 1.73
C PRO A 34 -2.51 8.09 0.81
N ASP A 35 -1.78 8.82 -0.04
CA ASP A 35 -0.79 8.23 -0.95
C ASP A 35 0.34 7.54 -0.17
N LEU A 36 0.39 6.22 -0.31
CA LEU A 36 1.49 5.40 0.19
C LEU A 36 2.44 5.12 -0.97
N THR A 37 3.72 5.42 -0.75
CA THR A 37 4.77 4.93 -1.66
C THR A 37 4.76 3.41 -1.69
N ASN A 38 5.22 2.79 -2.79
CA ASN A 38 5.34 1.33 -2.89
C ASN A 38 6.09 0.70 -1.71
N ARG A 39 7.07 1.42 -1.16
CA ARG A 39 7.82 0.94 0.00
C ARG A 39 7.00 0.94 1.29
N GLN A 40 6.20 1.97 1.50
CA GLN A 40 5.27 2.02 2.64
C GLN A 40 4.18 0.96 2.47
N MET A 41 3.66 0.77 1.25
CA MET A 41 2.68 -0.26 0.97
C MET A 41 3.24 -1.68 1.19
N ALA A 42 4.44 -1.95 0.69
CA ALA A 42 5.12 -3.24 0.90
C ALA A 42 5.32 -3.52 2.40
N LEU A 43 5.83 -2.54 3.16
CA LEU A 43 5.99 -2.66 4.61
C LEU A 43 4.67 -2.90 5.34
N MET A 44 3.61 -2.20 4.93
CA MET A 44 2.26 -2.37 5.47
C MET A 44 1.76 -3.79 5.23
N MET A 45 1.82 -4.27 3.98
CA MET A 45 1.41 -5.63 3.62
C MET A 45 2.22 -6.69 4.37
N THR A 46 3.55 -6.54 4.46
CA THR A 46 4.43 -7.45 5.22
C THR A 46 3.99 -7.60 6.67
N VAL A 47 3.68 -6.50 7.36
CA VAL A 47 3.27 -6.55 8.77
C VAL A 47 1.88 -7.17 8.95
N TYR A 48 0.96 -6.99 8.01
CA TYR A 48 -0.41 -7.50 8.15
C TYR A 48 -0.60 -8.94 7.66
N ILE A 49 0.14 -9.34 6.63
CA ILE A 49 0.02 -10.65 6.00
C ILE A 49 1.09 -11.61 6.55
N GLY A 50 2.30 -11.11 6.80
CA GLY A 50 3.39 -11.90 7.33
C GLY A 50 3.20 -12.29 8.79
N SER A 51 3.89 -13.35 9.21
CA SER A 51 3.90 -13.81 10.60
C SER A 51 4.79 -12.90 11.46
N GLY A 52 4.29 -12.50 12.63
CA GLY A 52 5.08 -11.78 13.63
C GLY A 52 6.02 -12.68 14.45
N PRO A 53 6.82 -12.12 15.38
CA PRO A 53 6.86 -10.70 15.77
C PRO A 53 7.70 -9.84 14.82
N HIS A 54 7.19 -8.66 14.46
CA HIS A 54 7.89 -7.75 13.55
C HIS A 54 8.78 -6.77 14.31
N THR A 55 10.04 -6.65 13.89
CA THR A 55 11.00 -5.66 14.41
C THR A 55 11.57 -4.84 13.27
N VAL A 56 12.12 -3.66 13.57
CA VAL A 56 12.79 -2.83 12.53
C VAL A 56 13.91 -3.60 11.83
N ARG A 57 14.66 -4.43 12.57
CA ARG A 57 15.72 -5.27 12.01
C ARG A 57 15.15 -6.34 11.09
N GLY A 58 14.17 -7.12 11.56
CA GLY A 58 13.57 -8.19 10.76
C GLY A 58 12.91 -7.66 9.48
N LEU A 59 12.21 -6.54 9.56
CA LEU A 59 11.57 -5.92 8.38
C LEU A 59 12.60 -5.38 7.37
N ALA A 60 13.76 -4.90 7.85
CA ALA A 60 14.85 -4.45 6.98
C ALA A 60 15.48 -5.62 6.23
N GLU A 61 15.68 -6.74 6.93
CA GLU A 61 16.18 -7.99 6.36
C GLU A 61 15.20 -8.56 5.33
N GLU A 62 13.92 -8.64 5.67
CA GLU A 62 12.85 -9.19 4.80
C GLU A 62 12.65 -8.37 3.52
N LEU A 63 12.68 -7.03 3.61
CA LEU A 63 12.52 -6.16 2.44
C LEU A 63 13.84 -5.85 1.71
N HIS A 64 14.96 -6.43 2.16
CA HIS A 64 16.30 -6.20 1.62
C HIS A 64 16.65 -4.70 1.49
N VAL A 65 16.36 -3.93 2.52
CA VAL A 65 16.68 -2.49 2.61
C VAL A 65 17.36 -2.15 3.92
N SER A 66 17.96 -0.95 3.99
CA SER A 66 18.61 -0.51 5.23
C SER A 66 17.60 -0.15 6.33
N LYS A 67 18.01 -0.31 7.60
CA LYS A 67 17.19 0.07 8.76
C LYS A 67 16.67 1.52 8.71
N PRO A 68 17.45 2.55 8.30
CA PRO A 68 16.92 3.92 8.17
C PRO A 68 15.75 4.03 7.20
N VAL A 69 15.72 3.22 6.13
CA VAL A 69 14.63 3.18 5.16
C VAL A 69 13.35 2.67 5.83
N ILE A 70 13.43 1.58 6.60
CA ILE A 70 12.31 1.05 7.38
C ILE A 70 11.84 2.07 8.42
N THR A 71 12.76 2.68 9.18
CA THR A 71 12.40 3.68 10.20
C THR A 71 11.61 4.84 9.63
N ARG A 72 12.01 5.38 8.46
CA ARG A 72 11.28 6.46 7.79
C ARG A 72 9.88 6.02 7.34
N ALA A 73 9.76 4.82 6.76
CA ALA A 73 8.46 4.29 6.35
C ALA A 73 7.53 4.07 7.56
N LEU A 74 8.03 3.48 8.64
CA LEU A 74 7.30 3.32 9.90
C LEU A 74 6.89 4.66 10.52
N ASN A 75 7.74 5.68 10.48
CA ASN A 75 7.36 7.02 10.98
C ASN A 75 6.12 7.55 10.25
N LYS A 76 6.09 7.42 8.91
CA LYS A 76 4.93 7.86 8.13
C LYS A 76 3.69 7.01 8.41
N LEU A 77 3.82 5.69 8.45
CA LEU A 77 2.69 4.78 8.70
C LEU A 77 2.13 4.93 10.12
N SER A 78 2.98 5.17 11.13
CA SER A 78 2.55 5.48 12.48
C SER A 78 1.88 6.86 12.59
N ALA A 79 2.38 7.87 11.88
CA ALA A 79 1.72 9.18 11.82
C ALA A 79 0.33 9.09 11.17
N LEU A 80 0.13 8.19 10.21
CA LEU A 80 -1.19 7.89 9.63
C LEU A 80 -2.06 7.02 10.56
N GLY A 81 -1.50 6.45 11.61
CA GLY A 81 -2.18 5.55 12.56
C GLY A 81 -2.33 4.11 12.06
N TYR A 82 -1.63 3.73 10.99
CA TYR A 82 -1.75 2.41 10.34
C TYR A 82 -0.89 1.32 11.00
N LEU A 83 0.18 1.73 11.69
CA LEU A 83 1.08 0.85 12.44
C LEU A 83 1.47 1.50 13.76
N ARG A 84 1.73 0.70 14.79
CA ARG A 84 2.19 1.19 16.09
C ARG A 84 3.51 0.54 16.48
N ARG A 85 4.28 1.27 17.30
CA ARG A 85 5.48 0.76 17.96
C ARG A 85 5.15 0.46 19.41
N GLU A 86 5.39 -0.77 19.84
CA GLU A 86 5.18 -1.20 21.21
C GLU A 86 6.50 -1.68 21.79
N ARG A 87 6.82 -1.21 23.00
CA ARG A 87 7.95 -1.76 23.74
C ARG A 87 7.54 -3.10 24.32
N ASP A 88 8.44 -4.06 24.23
CA ASP A 88 8.27 -5.33 24.91
C ASP A 88 8.17 -5.11 26.43
N ALA A 89 7.20 -5.77 27.06
CA ALA A 89 6.96 -5.69 28.49
C ALA A 89 8.04 -6.44 29.29
N ALA A 90 8.62 -7.50 28.71
CA ALA A 90 9.66 -8.31 29.33
C ALA A 90 11.06 -7.67 29.20
N ASP A 91 11.39 -7.11 28.03
CA ASP A 91 12.62 -6.34 27.82
C ASP A 91 12.34 -5.04 27.04
N ARG A 92 12.25 -3.91 27.74
CA ARG A 92 11.95 -2.59 27.16
C ARG A 92 12.94 -2.11 26.09
N ARG A 93 14.07 -2.82 25.89
CA ARG A 93 15.02 -2.57 24.78
C ARG A 93 14.47 -3.05 23.44
N ASN A 94 13.53 -3.98 23.44
CA ASN A 94 12.87 -4.46 22.22
C ASN A 94 11.68 -3.57 21.87
N ILE A 95 11.59 -3.20 20.59
CA ILE A 95 10.44 -2.49 20.03
C ILE A 95 9.86 -3.35 18.91
N PHE A 96 8.60 -3.73 19.09
CA PHE A 96 7.82 -4.45 18.09
C PHE A 96 6.94 -3.49 17.29
N ILE A 97 6.69 -3.88 16.04
CA ILE A 97 5.76 -3.19 15.16
C ILE A 97 4.46 -3.98 15.16
N THR A 98 3.37 -3.32 15.53
CA THR A 98 2.06 -3.93 15.70
C THR A 98 1.03 -3.33 14.75
N ARG A 99 0.04 -4.15 14.42
CA ARG A 99 -1.12 -3.80 13.60
C ARG A 99 -2.06 -2.88 14.39
N THR A 100 -2.87 -2.11 13.68
CA THR A 100 -3.89 -1.22 14.24
C THR A 100 -5.22 -1.45 13.52
N SER A 101 -6.35 -1.14 14.16
CA SER A 101 -7.66 -1.27 13.51
C SER A 101 -7.76 -0.39 12.26
N LYS A 102 -7.31 0.88 12.36
CA LYS A 102 -7.28 1.82 11.23
C LYS A 102 -6.45 1.31 10.05
N GLY A 103 -5.34 0.62 10.32
CA GLY A 103 -4.53 0.02 9.27
C GLY A 103 -5.18 -1.22 8.65
N ALA A 104 -5.91 -2.01 9.43
CA ALA A 104 -6.72 -3.12 8.92
C ALA A 104 -7.84 -2.61 8.00
N GLU A 105 -8.59 -1.59 8.44
CA GLU A 105 -9.63 -0.93 7.64
C GLU A 105 -9.08 -0.37 6.32
N PHE A 106 -7.89 0.25 6.37
CA PHE A 106 -7.23 0.71 5.16
C PHE A 106 -6.95 -0.43 4.17
N LEU A 107 -6.42 -1.56 4.63
CA LEU A 107 -6.10 -2.70 3.77
C LEU A 107 -7.33 -3.43 3.25
N ASP A 108 -8.39 -3.53 4.06
CA ASP A 108 -9.68 -4.06 3.62
C ASP A 108 -10.28 -3.19 2.50
N ALA A 109 -10.24 -1.87 2.69
CA ALA A 109 -10.65 -0.93 1.65
C ALA A 109 -9.72 -0.96 0.43
N PHE A 110 -8.43 -1.29 0.59
CA PHE A 110 -7.50 -1.50 -0.52
C PHE A 110 -7.81 -2.79 -1.31
N HIS A 111 -8.20 -3.86 -0.62
CA HIS A 111 -8.62 -5.11 -1.22
C HIS A 111 -9.81 -4.94 -2.18
N HIS A 112 -10.75 -4.03 -1.88
CA HIS A 112 -11.83 -3.70 -2.81
C HIS A 112 -11.34 -3.14 -4.15
N PHE A 113 -10.23 -2.39 -4.20
CA PHE A 113 -9.65 -1.95 -5.46
C PHE A 113 -9.05 -3.13 -6.23
N ILE A 114 -8.39 -4.07 -5.54
CA ILE A 114 -7.82 -5.29 -6.16
C ILE A 114 -8.93 -6.16 -6.76
N ALA A 115 -10.03 -6.32 -6.03
CA ALA A 115 -11.20 -7.09 -6.45
C ALA A 115 -12.03 -6.36 -7.53
N GLY A 116 -11.72 -5.10 -7.84
CA GLY A 116 -12.51 -4.28 -8.77
C GLY A 116 -13.92 -3.98 -8.27
N THR A 117 -14.16 -4.05 -6.96
CA THR A 117 -15.46 -3.82 -6.31
C THR A 117 -15.54 -2.47 -5.61
N ALA A 118 -14.45 -1.70 -5.63
CA ALA A 118 -14.43 -0.38 -5.02
C ALA A 118 -15.47 0.53 -5.69
N ARG A 119 -16.40 1.02 -4.88
CA ARG A 119 -17.34 2.05 -5.33
C ARG A 119 -16.63 3.39 -5.24
N ASP A 120 -16.80 4.25 -6.24
CA ASP A 120 -16.29 5.61 -6.18
C ASP A 120 -17.02 6.37 -5.06
N GLU A 121 -16.40 6.45 -3.88
CA GLU A 121 -16.98 7.15 -2.72
C GLU A 121 -17.21 8.63 -3.02
N ARG A 122 -16.52 9.22 -4.02
CA ARG A 122 -16.81 10.60 -4.47
C ARG A 122 -18.21 10.71 -5.07
N GLN A 123 -18.71 9.67 -5.74
CA GLN A 123 -20.09 9.63 -6.25
C GLN A 123 -21.14 9.55 -5.14
N SER A 124 -20.77 9.09 -3.95
CA SER A 124 -21.68 8.97 -2.81
C SER A 124 -21.70 10.21 -1.90
N ARG A 125 -20.76 11.16 -2.06
CA ARG A 125 -20.85 12.49 -1.41
C ARG A 125 -21.83 13.38 -2.19
N PRO A 126 -22.89 13.92 -1.54
CA PRO A 126 -23.83 14.82 -2.19
C PRO A 126 -23.10 16.02 -2.80
N ALA A 127 -23.57 16.46 -3.97
CA ALA A 127 -22.90 17.45 -4.82
C ALA A 127 -22.54 18.78 -4.13
N ALA A 128 -23.16 19.09 -2.98
CA ALA A 128 -22.91 20.29 -2.20
C ALA A 128 -21.50 20.38 -1.59
N ASP A 129 -20.76 19.27 -1.48
CA ASP A 129 -19.45 19.21 -0.80
C ASP A 129 -18.26 19.15 -1.78
N ARG A 130 -18.48 19.43 -3.07
CA ARG A 130 -17.47 19.33 -4.14
C ARG A 130 -16.80 20.67 -4.50
N SER A 131 -17.17 21.75 -3.84
CA SER A 131 -16.76 23.13 -4.20
C SER A 131 -16.07 23.91 -3.09
N ALA A 132 -15.46 23.23 -2.11
CA ALA A 132 -14.64 23.86 -1.08
C ALA A 132 -13.16 23.48 -1.22
#